data_AF-A0A498KLG0-F1
#
_entry.id   AF-A0A498KLG0-F1
#
_cell.length_a   1.000
_cell.length_b   1.000
_cell.length_c   1.000
_cell.angle_alpha   90.00
_cell.angle_beta   90.00
_cell.angle_gamma   90.00
#
_symmetry.space_group_name_H-M   'P 1'
#
loop_
_entity.id
_entity.type
_entity.pdbx_description
1 polymer ?
#
loop_
_entity_poly.entity_id
_entity_poly.type
_entity_poly.pdbx_seq_one_letter_code
_entity_poly.pdbx_strand_id
1 'polypeptide(L)' 'MEFTEDSETSFSNALTVLKEQGLVKAGEEVALVQSGRQPIWRLQSTHKIQVRKI' A
#
# COMPACT_ATOMS: atom_id res chain seq x y z
N MET A 1 -1.08 17.77 5.47
CA MET A 1 -1.97 16.91 4.65
C MET A 1 -2.13 15.64 5.43
N GLU A 2 -3.32 15.37 5.93
CA GLU A 2 -3.56 14.16 6.71
C GLU A 2 -3.92 13.03 5.75
N PHE A 3 -3.23 11.91 5.91
CA PHE A 3 -3.59 10.68 5.23
C PHE A 3 -4.93 10.20 5.78
N THR A 4 -5.76 9.62 4.92
CA THR A 4 -7.02 9.03 5.38
C THR A 4 -6.73 7.82 6.28
N GLU A 5 -7.49 7.71 7.37
CA GLU A 5 -7.33 6.61 8.34
C GLU A 5 -7.74 5.24 7.78
N ASP A 6 -8.45 5.23 6.64
CA ASP A 6 -8.95 4.03 5.96
C ASP A 6 -7.89 3.25 5.15
N SER A 7 -6.65 3.73 5.14
CA SER A 7 -5.55 3.14 4.36
C SER A 7 -5.34 1.64 4.59
N GLU A 8 -5.46 1.16 5.82
CA GLU A 8 -5.31 -0.27 6.14
C GLU A 8 -6.44 -1.12 5.58
N THR A 9 -7.67 -0.60 5.53
CA THR A 9 -8.80 -1.26 4.89
C THR A 9 -8.60 -1.34 3.38
N SER A 10 -8.16 -0.25 2.75
CA SER A 10 -7.85 -0.21 1.32
C SER A 10 -6.75 -1.20 0.95
N PHE A 11 -5.66 -1.26 1.71
CA PHE A 11 -4.58 -2.21 1.47
C PHE A 11 -5.03 -3.65 1.69
N SER A 12 -5.81 -3.92 2.74
CA SER A 12 -6.33 -5.27 2.99
C SER A 12 -7.23 -5.75 1.85
N ASN A 13 -8.12 -4.89 1.35
CA ASN A 13 -8.98 -5.22 0.21
C ASN A 13 -8.17 -5.47 -1.07
N ALA A 14 -7.18 -4.63 -1.37
CA ALA A 14 -6.31 -4.80 -2.53
C ALA A 14 -5.54 -6.13 -2.46
N LEU A 15 -5.02 -6.49 -1.29
CA LEU A 15 -4.30 -7.75 -1.09
C LEU A 15 -5.20 -8.97 -1.24
N THR A 16 -6.46 -8.91 -0.79
CA THR A 16 -7.44 -9.97 -1.04
C THR A 16 -7.64 -10.18 -2.54
N VAL A 17 -7.88 -9.12 -3.29
CA VAL A 17 -8.07 -9.20 -4.76
C VAL A 17 -6.82 -9.77 -5.45
N LEU A 18 -5.62 -9.30 -5.07
CA LEU A 18 -4.37 -9.78 -5.66
C LEU A 18 -4.07 -11.25 -5.31
N LYS A 19 -4.43 -11.71 -4.12
CA LYS A 19 -4.35 -13.13 -3.72
C LYS A 19 -5.31 -13.99 -4.53
N GLU A 20 -6.57 -13.55 -4.68
CA GLU A 20 -7.59 -14.27 -5.46
C GLU A 20 -7.20 -14.39 -6.94
N GLN A 21 -6.52 -13.38 -7.48
CA GLN A 21 -6.00 -13.41 -8.85
C GLN A 21 -4.68 -14.21 -8.99
N GLY A 22 -4.12 -14.71 -7.89
CA GLY A 22 -2.85 -15.46 -7.89
C GLY A 22 -1.62 -14.59 -8.20
N LEU A 23 -1.75 -13.26 -8.14
CA LEU A 23 -0.67 -12.30 -8.40
C LEU A 23 0.25 -12.11 -7.20
N VAL A 24 -0.23 -12.46 -6.01
CA VAL A 24 0.52 -12.38 -4.76
C VAL A 24 0.27 -13.66 -3.96
N LYS A 25 1.34 -14.27 -3.45
CA LYS A 25 1.29 -15.55 -2.71
C LYS A 25 1.60 -15.36 -1.24
N ALA A 26 1.04 -16.25 -0.41
CA ALA A 26 1.36 -16.28 1.02
C ALA A 26 2.87 -16.48 1.23
N GLY A 27 3.45 -15.65 2.09
CA GLY A 27 4.88 -15.64 2.38
C GLY A 27 5.71 -14.65 1.56
N GLU A 28 5.15 -14.03 0.52
CA GLU A 28 5.83 -12.98 -0.25
C GLU A 28 5.86 -11.64 0.50
N GLU A 29 6.86 -10.81 0.20
CA GLU A 29 6.96 -9.45 0.69
C GLU A 29 6.42 -8.48 -0.36
N VAL A 30 5.51 -7.60 0.06
CA VAL A 30 4.96 -6.56 -0.80
C VAL A 30 5.30 -5.18 -0.26
N ALA A 31 5.57 -4.25 -1.17
CA ALA A 31 5.71 -2.83 -0.85
C ALA A 31 4.37 -2.13 -1.08
N LEU A 32 3.81 -1.55 -0.01
CA LEU A 32 2.60 -0.73 -0.06
C LEU A 32 3.02 0.74 -0.03
N VAL A 33 2.48 1.53 -0.96
CA VAL A 33 2.77 2.96 -1.10
C VAL A 33 1.48 3.76 -0.97
N GLN A 34 1.42 4.62 0.04
CA GLN A 34 0.36 5.62 0.21
C GLN A 34 0.87 6.99 -0.24
N SER A 35 0.22 7.58 -1.24
CA SER A 35 0.53 8.90 -1.75
C SER A 35 -0.56 9.90 -1.39
N GLY A 36 -0.18 11.14 -1.06
CA GLY A 36 -1.12 12.26 -0.95
C GLY A 36 -1.60 12.76 -2.33
N ARG A 37 -2.35 13.89 -2.35
CA ARG A 37 -2.89 14.49 -3.60
C ARG A 37 -1.83 15.10 -4.54
N GLN A 38 -0.56 15.15 -4.12
CA GLN A 38 0.54 15.66 -4.94
C GLN A 38 1.28 14.48 -5.61
N PRO A 39 1.74 14.65 -6.87
CA PRO A 39 2.47 13.62 -7.59
C PRO A 39 3.76 13.21 -6.88
N ILE A 40 4.22 11.98 -7.13
CA ILE A 40 5.37 11.35 -6.50
C ILE A 40 6.67 12.04 -6.96
N TRP A 41 7.00 13.16 -6.33
CA TRP A 41 8.33 13.73 -6.30
C TRP A 41 8.93 13.38 -4.94
N ARG A 42 10.19 12.91 -4.93
CA ARG A 42 10.90 12.26 -3.81
C ARG A 42 11.18 13.20 -2.61
N LEU A 43 10.14 13.79 -2.03
CA LEU A 43 10.18 14.43 -0.73
C LEU A 43 9.69 13.41 0.30
N GLN A 44 10.54 13.09 1.27
CA GLN A 44 10.33 12.08 2.30
C GLN A 44 9.06 12.32 3.15
N SER A 45 8.50 13.53 3.12
CA SER A 45 7.39 13.97 3.98
C SER A 45 5.99 13.79 3.38
N THR A 46 5.84 13.31 2.14
CA THR A 46 4.54 13.27 1.42
C THR A 46 4.03 11.88 1.08
N HIS A 47 4.79 10.82 1.40
CA HIS A 47 4.46 9.44 1.06
C HIS A 47 4.79 8.49 2.22
N LYS A 48 3.92 7.53 2.50
CA LYS A 48 4.17 6.44 3.44
C LYS A 48 4.46 5.16 2.65
N ILE A 49 5.66 4.60 2.84
CA ILE A 49 6.07 3.33 2.22
C ILE A 49 6.21 2.31 3.35
N GLN A 50 5.56 1.15 3.20
CA GLN A 50 5.65 0.06 4.16
C GLN A 50 5.86 -1.27 3.44
N VAL A 51 6.69 -2.13 4.03
CA VAL A 51 6.89 -3.51 3.55
C VAL A 51 6.10 -4.45 4.45
N ARG A 52 5.33 -5.35 3.83
CA ARG A 52 4.49 -6.30 4.55
C ARG A 52 4.66 -7.70 3.98
N LYS A 53 4.76 -8.68 4.88
CA LYS A 53 4.67 -10.09 4.52
C LYS A 53 3.20 -10.53 4.44
N ILE A 54 2.88 -11.25 3.38
CA ILE A 54 1.52 -11.62 2.95
C ILE A 54 1.04 -12.95 3.51
#